data_AF-A0A0U2R336-F1
#
_entry.id   AF-A0A0U2R336-F1
#
_cell.length_a   1.000
_cell.length_b   1.000
_cell.length_c   1.000
_cell.angle_alpha   90.00
_cell.angle_beta   90.00
_cell.angle_gamma   90.00
#
_symmetry.space_group_name_H-M   'P 1'
#
loop_
_entity.id
_entity.type
_entity.pdbx_description
1 polymer ?
#
loop_
_entity_poly.entity_id
_entity_poly.type
_entity_poly.pdbx_seq_one_letter_code
_entity_poly.pdbx_strand_id
1 'polypeptide(L)' 'PTRFSLCRWVTADDLAELDRFVAAHGSAMARDLDGAPVFMAPNAFMLKYEQDRWPAIRFSDVKDYQKRDDVAPPRH' A
#
# COMPACT_ATOMS: atom_id res chain seq x y z
N PRO A 1 -23.25 0.72 7.06
CA PRO A 1 -22.41 -0.10 6.14
C PRO A 1 -21.29 0.75 5.52
N THR A 2 -20.03 0.32 5.66
CA THR A 2 -18.89 0.99 4.99
C THR A 2 -18.87 0.61 3.52
N ARG A 3 -18.46 1.54 2.64
CA ARG A 3 -18.32 1.29 1.19
C ARG A 3 -17.14 0.35 0.86
N PHE A 4 -16.20 0.20 1.79
CA PHE A 4 -14.98 -0.58 1.64
C PHE A 4 -14.93 -1.71 2.66
N SER A 5 -14.44 -2.88 2.24
CA SER A 5 -14.34 -4.08 3.08
C SER A 5 -12.92 -4.62 3.21
N LEU A 6 -11.98 -4.18 2.36
CA LEU A 6 -10.58 -4.58 2.38
C LEU A 6 -9.66 -3.36 2.33
N CYS A 7 -8.57 -3.39 3.09
CA CYS A 7 -7.50 -2.40 3.04
C CYS A 7 -6.18 -3.10 2.70
N ARG A 8 -5.39 -2.52 1.79
CA ARG A 8 -4.07 -3.02 1.40
C ARG A 8 -3.09 -1.87 1.34
N TRP A 9 -1.91 -2.04 1.92
CA TRP A 9 -0.80 -1.12 1.64
C TRP A 9 -0.38 -1.30 0.19
N VAL A 10 -0.09 -0.19 -0.49
CA VAL A 10 0.37 -0.20 -1.88
C VAL A 10 1.79 0.32 -1.99
N THR A 11 2.61 -0.36 -2.76
CA THR A 11 4.01 0.02 -3.05
C THR A 11 4.33 -0.27 -4.50
N ALA A 12 5.38 0.36 -5.02
CA ALA A 12 5.91 0.09 -6.35
C ALA A 12 7.42 0.30 -6.34
N ASP A 13 8.14 -0.30 -7.29
CA ASP A 13 9.56 0.00 -7.50
C ASP A 13 9.75 1.38 -8.16
N ASP A 14 8.78 1.79 -8.98
CA ASP A 14 8.72 3.12 -9.60
C ASP A 14 7.74 4.02 -8.86
N LEU A 15 8.25 5.11 -8.28
CA LEU A 15 7.43 6.11 -7.58
C LEU A 15 6.43 6.80 -8.51
N ALA A 16 6.73 6.97 -9.79
CA ALA A 16 5.80 7.58 -10.73
C ALA A 16 4.56 6.71 -10.96
N GLU A 17 4.73 5.39 -11.01
CA GLU A 17 3.61 4.45 -11.11
C GLU A 17 2.78 4.43 -9.81
N LEU A 18 3.43 4.50 -8.65
CA LEU A 18 2.72 4.63 -7.37
C LEU A 18 1.90 5.91 -7.32
N ASP A 19 2.47 7.06 -7.68
CA ASP A 19 1.78 8.35 -7.68
C ASP A 19 0.59 8.34 -8.65
N ARG A 20 0.77 7.73 -9.84
CA ARG A 20 -0.30 7.56 -10.82
C ARG A 20 -1.44 6.69 -10.27
N PHE A 21 -1.12 5.61 -9.57
CA PHE A 21 -2.11 4.77 -8.91
C PHE A 21 -2.87 5.56 -7.84
N VAL A 22 -2.18 6.29 -6.96
CA VAL A 22 -2.82 7.10 -5.90
C VAL A 22 -3.74 8.15 -6.51
N ALA A 23 -3.29 8.87 -7.54
CA ALA A 23 -4.08 9.88 -8.24
C ALA A 23 -5.34 9.29 -8.90
N ALA A 24 -5.26 8.07 -9.45
CA ALA A 24 -6.39 7.41 -10.11
C ALA A 24 -7.49 6.96 -9.14
N HIS A 25 -7.16 6.68 -7.87
CA HIS A 25 -8.09 6.07 -6.91
C HIS A 25 -8.65 7.05 -5.87
N GLY A 26 -8.04 8.21 -5.68
CA GLY A 26 -8.61 9.35 -4.94
C GLY A 26 -9.25 8.96 -3.60
N SER A 27 -10.58 8.99 -3.51
CA SER A 27 -11.34 8.66 -2.29
C SER A 27 -11.20 7.22 -1.79
N ALA A 28 -10.70 6.31 -2.62
CA ALA A 28 -10.36 4.94 -2.23
C ALA A 28 -8.93 4.83 -1.66
N MET A 29 -8.22 5.94 -1.51
CA MET A 29 -6.91 6.01 -0.86
C MET A 29 -7.02 6.59 0.56
N ALA A 30 -6.22 6.04 1.46
CA ALA A 30 -5.97 6.55 2.79
C ALA A 30 -4.46 6.56 3.06
N ARG A 31 -4.07 7.14 4.20
CA ARG A 31 -2.72 7.03 4.76
C ARG A 31 -2.80 6.36 6.12
N ASP A 32 -1.85 5.50 6.43
CA ASP A 32 -1.69 4.97 7.78
C ASP A 32 -1.00 5.98 8.72
N LEU A 33 -0.70 5.56 9.96
CA LEU A 33 -0.06 6.40 10.97
C LEU A 33 1.35 6.88 10.57
N ASP A 34 2.04 6.13 9.72
CA ASP A 34 3.38 6.44 9.22
C ASP A 34 3.33 7.21 7.88
N GLY A 35 2.13 7.52 7.39
CA GLY A 35 1.92 8.21 6.13
C GLY A 35 1.96 7.31 4.88
N ALA A 36 2.07 5.99 5.03
CA ALA A 36 2.13 5.06 3.91
C ALA A 36 0.76 4.94 3.21
N PRO A 37 0.70 4.87 1.87
CA PRO A 37 -0.55 4.81 1.13
C PRO A 37 -1.25 3.46 1.31
N VAL A 38 -2.56 3.53 1.57
CA VAL A 38 -3.44 2.38 1.76
C VAL A 38 -4.59 2.47 0.77
N PHE A 39 -4.75 1.44 -0.06
CA PHE A 39 -5.89 1.28 -0.95
C PHE A 39 -7.04 0.58 -0.24
N MET A 40 -8.25 1.11 -0.38
CA MET A 40 -9.48 0.58 0.21
C MET A 40 -10.39 0.01 -0.89
N ALA A 41 -10.49 -1.32 -0.95
CA ALA A 41 -11.32 -2.01 -1.94
C ALA A 41 -12.73 -2.35 -1.39
N PRO A 42 -13.80 -2.23 -2.21
CA PRO A 42 -15.16 -2.63 -1.82
C PRO A 42 -15.32 -4.11 -1.50
N ASN A 43 -14.56 -4.98 -2.18
CA ASN A 43 -14.56 -6.44 -2.02
C ASN A 43 -13.33 -7.05 -2.73
N ALA A 44 -13.15 -8.37 -2.57
CA ALA A 44 -12.00 -9.10 -3.12
C ALA A 44 -11.95 -9.13 -4.66
N PHE A 45 -13.11 -9.11 -5.34
CA PHE A 45 -13.17 -9.06 -6.79
C PHE A 45 -12.61 -7.74 -7.33
N MET A 46 -13.01 -6.62 -6.74
CA MET A 46 -12.48 -5.30 -7.11
C MET A 46 -11.00 -5.17 -6.79
N LEU A 47 -10.52 -5.75 -5.68
CA LEU A 47 -9.08 -5.78 -5.38
C LEU A 47 -8.30 -6.52 -6.48
N LYS A 48 -8.77 -7.70 -6.89
CA LYS A 48 -8.12 -8.48 -7.95
C LYS A 48 -8.14 -7.75 -9.30
N TYR A 49 -9.26 -7.12 -9.64
CA TYR A 49 -9.37 -6.30 -10.85
C TYR A 49 -8.31 -5.20 -10.91
N GLU A 50 -8.05 -4.49 -9.80
CA GLU A 50 -7.00 -3.47 -9.77
C GLU A 50 -5.60 -4.07 -9.80
N GLN A 51 -5.37 -5.23 -9.16
CA GLN A 51 -4.08 -5.94 -9.23
C GLN A 51 -3.74 -6.33 -10.68
N ASP A 52 -4.71 -6.82 -11.44
CA ASP A 52 -4.51 -7.21 -12.83
C ASP A 52 -4.26 -5.99 -13.74
N ARG A 53 -4.89 -4.84 -13.43
CA ARG A 53 -4.75 -3.58 -14.19
C ARG A 53 -3.46 -2.81 -13.87
N TRP A 54 -2.96 -2.96 -12.65
CA TRP A 54 -1.79 -2.25 -12.13
C TRP A 54 -0.68 -3.23 -11.71
N PRO A 55 -0.07 -3.97 -12.66
CA PRO A 55 0.90 -5.02 -12.34
C PRO A 55 2.19 -4.49 -11.69
N ALA A 56 2.48 -3.19 -11.83
CA ALA A 56 3.60 -2.53 -11.17
C ALA A 56 3.34 -2.23 -9.68
N ILE A 57 2.08 -2.29 -9.24
CA ILE A 57 1.68 -1.99 -7.87
C ILE A 57 1.58 -3.29 -7.07
N ARG A 58 2.33 -3.37 -5.99
CA ARG A 58 2.24 -4.45 -5.00
C ARG A 58 1.26 -4.09 -3.91
N PHE A 59 0.28 -4.96 -3.69
CA PHE A 59 -0.74 -4.84 -2.66
C PHE A 59 -0.43 -5.82 -1.52
N SER A 60 -0.17 -5.31 -0.32
CA SER A 60 0.11 -6.14 0.85
C SER A 60 -1.05 -6.14 1.84
N ASP A 61 -1.41 -7.32 2.34
CA ASP A 61 -2.33 -7.52 3.45
C ASP A 61 -1.64 -7.48 4.83
N VAL A 62 -0.30 -7.54 4.85
CA VAL A 62 0.55 -7.40 6.03
C VAL A 62 1.63 -6.35 5.74
N LYS A 63 1.72 -5.31 6.56
CA LYS A 63 2.88 -4.40 6.54
C LYS A 63 4.00 -5.10 7.30
N ASP A 64 5.04 -5.52 6.60
CA ASP A 64 6.23 -6.07 7.23
C ASP A 64 6.92 -4.94 8.02
N TYR A 65 6.68 -4.89 9.33
CA TYR A 65 7.30 -3.93 10.25
C TYR A 65 8.71 -4.37 10.66
N GLN A 66 9.29 -5.41 10.06
CA GLN A 66 10.58 -5.95 10.47
C GLN A 66 11.77 -5.07 10.01
N LYS A 67 12.16 -4.21 10.95
CA LYS A 67 13.52 -3.81 11.37
C LYS A 67 14.42 -3.08 10.37
N ARG A 68 14.41 -1.75 10.51
CA ARG A 68 15.66 -1.00 10.68
C ARG A 68 15.67 -0.38 12.07
N ASP A 69 15.88 -1.24 13.07
CA ASP A 69 16.55 -0.78 14.29
C ASP A 69 18.04 -0.74 13.93
N ASP A 70 18.58 0.46 13.84
CA ASP A 70 20.01 0.71 13.71
C ASP A 70 20.75 0.06 14.89
N VAL A 71 21.28 -1.15 14.68
CA VAL A 71 22.36 -1.67 15.52
C VAL A 71 23.66 -1.09 14.98
N ALA A 72 24.00 0.11 15.46
CA ALA A 72 25.39 0.56 15.42
C ALA A 72 26.23 -0.40 16.28
N PRO A 73 27.44 -0.82 15.83
CA PRO A 73 28.27 -1.69 16.66
C PRO A 73 28.75 -0.93 17.90
N PRO A 74 28.79 -1.55 19.10
CA PRO A 74 29.49 -0.94 20.22
C PRO A 74 30.98 -0.80 19.84
N ARG A 75 31.47 0.43 19.93
CA ARG A 75 32.90 0.74 19.91
C ARG A 75 33.48 0.52 21.31
N HIS A 76 34.70 -0.03 21.31
CA HIS A 76 35.61 -0.35 22.43
C HIS A 76 35.46 -1.75 23.03
#